data_AF-A0A9W6BM06-F1
#
_entry.id   AF-A0A9W6BM06-F1
#
_cell.length_a   1.000
_cell.length_b   1.000
_cell.length_c   1.000
_cell.angle_alpha   90.00
_cell.angle_beta   90.00
_cell.angle_gamma   90.00
#
_symmetry.space_group_name_H-M   'P 1'
#
loop_
_entity.id
_entity.type
_entity.pdbx_description
1 polymer ?
#
loop_
_entity_poly.entity_id
_entity_poly.type
_entity_poly.pdbx_seq_one_letter_code
_entity_poly.pdbx_strand_id
1 'polypeptide(L)'
;MDGPVLPPVAGASLPETLEDAPERPSSRPRPSERAGEVFSDYAQEDGTLAVSALGDLLSAVDISTSPDTCMRVVTTVAGPNAGSMTRDQALAAVGMISTEPSLSRPQSQPSLSRPQSQPPPQSPSQPQPPLQPPQSPQQPQQQQQHQHQRLQQPLASLPSASSAAAAAAAALAAAAAAAAASSSPFRNEAYMPPPSAASVSAAAGPSANAILGGQGSLLGPGGESGGGLSSAGPSRPFRRILTKNRSYLETGALQLDEAVVQYMSKLEEHRRKCEIDGRYQEAKLASRRLADLRTAQVASLRQDLALNQARELEEVHAVYEEEAAKFYQLWDARMRDYGANVAKALEELRSSHTAALSCYVEELQRKKPLRARPSRDYLVQREMQDKLVKAKLYGRATKVKSMADELYQAELDATVASWEAESKLKIAKLQSKQQNEYEVLLQRGAKGRDELELKRLAETERRTLRFRNIVSELEQLHKLELAHLENFLDAQVLAGKATPLKDPGAFRRKREQLFSLSLS
;
A
#
# COMPACT_ATOMS: atom_id res chain seq x y z
N MET A 1 -33.57 67.56 -55.99
CA MET A 1 -34.17 66.21 -56.21
C MET A 1 -33.69 65.29 -55.08
N ASP A 2 -33.83 65.67 -53.81
CA ASP A 2 -35.07 65.75 -53.01
C ASP A 2 -35.65 64.38 -52.63
N GLY A 3 -35.14 63.87 -51.50
CA GLY A 3 -35.90 63.20 -50.43
C GLY A 3 -36.34 61.74 -50.60
N PRO A 4 -36.75 61.05 -49.51
CA PRO A 4 -36.94 61.56 -48.15
C PRO A 4 -36.18 60.81 -47.03
N VAL A 5 -36.17 61.51 -45.90
CA VAL A 5 -35.56 61.24 -44.59
C VAL A 5 -36.67 60.88 -43.59
N LEU A 6 -36.28 60.21 -42.48
CA LEU A 6 -36.93 60.04 -41.16
C LEU A 6 -37.70 58.72 -40.92
N PRO A 7 -37.86 58.25 -39.64
CA PRO A 7 -37.46 58.86 -38.35
C PRO A 7 -36.67 57.94 -37.39
N PRO A 8 -36.12 58.50 -36.27
CA PRO A 8 -35.58 57.76 -35.14
C PRO A 8 -36.68 57.46 -34.10
N VAL A 9 -36.56 56.32 -33.39
CA VAL A 9 -37.45 55.97 -32.28
C VAL A 9 -36.66 55.93 -30.96
N ALA A 10 -37.24 56.64 -30.00
CA ALA A 10 -36.96 56.76 -28.57
C ALA A 10 -36.49 55.44 -27.90
N GLY A 11 -35.64 55.45 -26.87
CA GLY A 11 -35.73 56.31 -25.69
C GLY A 11 -36.59 55.61 -24.63
N ALA A 12 -35.97 54.74 -23.83
CA ALA A 12 -36.57 54.20 -22.61
C ALA A 12 -35.51 54.24 -21.49
N SER A 13 -35.85 55.03 -20.49
CA SER A 13 -35.10 55.32 -19.26
C SER A 13 -35.37 54.26 -18.18
N LEU A 14 -34.51 54.26 -17.15
CA LEU A 14 -34.61 53.65 -15.78
C LEU A 14 -33.80 52.36 -15.56
N PRO A 15 -33.37 52.05 -14.32
CA PRO A 15 -32.77 52.93 -13.30
C PRO A 15 -31.44 52.38 -12.74
N GLU A 16 -30.57 53.27 -12.23
CA GLU A 16 -29.54 52.90 -11.26
C GLU A 16 -30.20 52.25 -10.04
N THR A 17 -30.04 50.93 -9.90
CA THR A 17 -30.23 50.21 -8.65
C THR A 17 -28.93 49.52 -8.32
N LEU A 18 -28.20 50.17 -7.42
CA LEU A 18 -27.10 49.65 -6.65
C LEU A 18 -27.68 48.61 -5.67
N GLU A 19 -27.88 47.38 -6.12
CA GLU A 19 -28.23 46.26 -5.25
C GLU A 19 -27.05 45.29 -5.14
N ASP A 20 -26.80 44.91 -3.89
CA ASP A 20 -25.70 44.12 -3.38
C ASP A 20 -25.33 42.94 -4.26
N ALA A 21 -24.06 42.93 -4.68
CA ALA A 21 -23.41 41.69 -5.06
C ALA A 21 -23.46 40.74 -3.85
N PRO A 22 -23.92 39.48 -4.01
CA PRO A 22 -23.84 38.51 -2.92
C PRO A 22 -22.37 38.35 -2.55
N GLU A 23 -22.03 38.74 -1.32
CA GLU A 23 -20.73 38.47 -0.73
C GLU A 23 -20.42 36.99 -0.98
N ARG A 24 -19.35 36.75 -1.74
CA ARG A 24 -18.82 35.40 -1.93
C ARG A 24 -18.64 34.80 -0.54
N PRO A 25 -19.14 33.58 -0.27
CA PRO A 25 -18.97 32.96 1.03
C PRO A 25 -17.49 32.97 1.36
N SER A 26 -17.19 33.66 2.45
CA SER A 26 -15.88 33.76 3.05
C SER A 26 -15.24 32.38 3.11
N SER A 27 -13.94 32.36 2.85
CA SER A 27 -13.06 31.20 2.96
C SER A 27 -13.53 30.23 4.04
N ARG A 28 -13.74 28.96 3.68
CA ARG A 28 -14.02 27.90 4.65
C ARG A 28 -13.02 28.04 5.81
N PRO A 29 -13.49 28.17 7.07
CA PRO A 29 -12.61 28.38 8.21
C PRO A 29 -11.58 27.26 8.24
N ARG A 30 -10.34 27.61 8.58
CA ARG A 30 -9.27 26.61 8.63
C ARG A 30 -9.66 25.56 9.68
N PRO A 31 -9.31 24.27 9.51
CA PRO A 31 -9.63 23.23 10.51
C PRO A 31 -9.20 23.61 11.93
N SER A 32 -8.14 24.41 12.07
CA SER A 32 -7.67 25.00 13.34
C SER A 32 -8.64 25.99 14.00
N GLU A 33 -9.36 26.78 13.21
CA GLU A 33 -10.36 27.74 13.71
C GLU A 33 -11.63 27.02 14.12
N ARG A 34 -12.08 26.06 13.30
CA ARG A 34 -13.26 25.23 13.61
C ARG A 34 -13.06 24.38 14.87
N ALA A 35 -11.87 23.82 15.08
CA ALA A 35 -11.56 23.11 16.32
C ALA A 35 -11.45 24.03 17.53
N GLY A 36 -11.06 25.30 17.34
CA GLY A 36 -11.00 26.30 18.42
C GLY A 36 -12.38 26.75 18.89
N GLU A 37 -13.34 26.89 17.96
CA GLU A 37 -14.75 27.17 18.27
C GLU A 37 -15.38 25.98 19.01
N VAL A 38 -15.22 24.77 18.49
CA VAL A 38 -15.70 23.55 19.17
C VAL A 38 -15.01 23.33 20.51
N PHE A 39 -13.73 23.69 20.68
CA PHE A 39 -13.11 23.63 22.01
C PHE A 39 -13.77 24.59 23.00
N SER A 40 -14.20 25.77 22.54
CA SER A 40 -14.81 26.79 23.39
C SER A 40 -16.23 26.40 23.84
N ASP A 41 -16.95 25.64 23.02
CA ASP A 41 -18.30 25.14 23.34
C ASP A 41 -18.29 24.03 24.40
N TYR A 42 -17.18 23.29 24.52
CA TYR A 42 -17.05 22.13 25.43
C TYR A 42 -16.07 22.36 26.59
N ALA A 43 -15.36 23.49 26.62
CA ALA A 43 -14.50 23.87 27.73
C ALA A 43 -15.35 24.38 28.90
N GLN A 44 -14.99 23.98 30.12
CA GLN A 44 -15.54 24.59 31.33
C GLN A 44 -15.04 26.04 31.48
N GLU A 45 -15.71 26.85 32.30
CA GLU A 45 -15.37 28.28 32.49
C GLU A 45 -13.90 28.52 32.88
N ASP A 46 -13.25 27.51 33.45
CA ASP A 46 -11.82 27.53 33.84
C ASP A 46 -10.85 27.25 32.66
N GLY A 47 -11.36 27.11 31.43
CA GLY A 47 -10.54 26.88 30.23
C GLY A 47 -9.96 25.45 30.11
N THR A 48 -10.49 24.51 30.87
CA THR A 48 -10.10 23.09 30.83
C THR A 48 -11.20 22.24 30.22
N LEU A 49 -10.81 21.21 29.47
CA LEU A 49 -11.74 20.29 28.83
C LEU A 49 -11.74 18.96 29.60
N ALA A 50 -12.93 18.47 29.95
CA ALA A 50 -13.06 17.14 30.56
C ALA A 50 -12.69 16.07 29.53
N VAL A 51 -11.90 15.07 29.93
CA VAL A 51 -11.41 14.01 29.02
C VAL A 51 -12.56 13.24 28.37
N SER A 52 -13.71 13.14 29.04
CA SER A 52 -14.94 12.53 28.50
C SER A 52 -15.53 13.28 27.30
N ALA A 53 -15.33 14.59 27.19
CA ALA A 53 -15.82 15.41 26.08
C ALA A 53 -14.88 15.38 24.86
N LEU A 54 -13.69 14.79 24.99
CA LEU A 54 -12.71 14.72 23.89
C LEU A 54 -13.20 13.84 22.73
N GLY A 55 -14.03 12.82 23.01
CA GLY A 55 -14.63 11.96 21.99
C GLY A 55 -15.60 12.71 21.06
N ASP A 56 -16.39 13.63 21.62
CA ASP A 56 -17.32 14.46 20.85
C ASP A 56 -16.56 15.49 20.00
N LEU A 57 -15.50 16.08 20.56
CA LEU A 57 -14.63 17.02 19.85
C LEU A 57 -13.89 16.35 18.69
N LEU A 58 -13.38 15.13 18.87
CA LEU A 58 -12.71 14.36 17.81
C LEU A 58 -13.69 13.93 16.71
N SER A 59 -14.94 13.61 17.08
CA SER A 59 -16.01 13.29 16.12
C SER A 59 -16.44 14.52 15.29
N ALA A 60 -16.41 15.72 15.89
CA ALA A 60 -16.80 16.97 15.22
C ALA A 60 -15.75 17.49 14.20
N VAL A 61 -14.47 17.13 14.36
CA VAL A 61 -13.39 17.59 13.47
C VAL A 61 -13.26 16.74 12.20
N ASP A 62 -14.08 15.69 12.05
CA ASP A 62 -14.19 14.88 10.82
C ASP A 62 -12.85 14.28 10.36
N ILE A 63 -11.97 13.97 11.33
CA ILE A 63 -10.70 13.30 11.08
C ILE A 63 -10.97 11.80 11.09
N SER A 64 -10.82 11.15 9.95
CA SER A 64 -11.02 9.70 9.72
C SER A 64 -9.96 8.81 10.40
N THR A 65 -9.54 9.14 11.61
CA THR A 65 -8.64 8.30 12.41
C THR A 65 -9.42 7.19 13.09
N SER A 66 -8.88 5.96 13.02
CA SER A 66 -9.56 4.80 13.63
C SER A 66 -9.77 5.02 15.13
N PRO A 67 -10.85 4.46 15.72
CA PRO A 67 -11.16 4.60 17.16
C PRO A 67 -9.97 4.24 18.07
N ASP A 68 -9.16 3.27 17.65
CA ASP A 68 -7.96 2.83 18.38
C ASP A 68 -6.86 3.90 18.45
N THR A 69 -6.78 4.77 17.44
CA THR A 69 -5.78 5.84 17.39
C THR A 69 -6.16 6.95 18.36
N CYS A 70 -7.45 7.31 18.45
CA CYS A 70 -7.96 8.24 19.45
C CYS A 70 -7.67 7.74 20.87
N MET A 71 -7.99 6.47 21.15
CA MET A 71 -7.78 5.89 22.47
C MET A 71 -6.30 5.85 22.87
N ARG A 72 -5.38 5.58 21.94
CA ARG A 72 -3.94 5.63 22.22
C ARG A 72 -3.47 7.04 22.56
N VAL A 73 -3.89 8.05 21.80
CA VAL A 73 -3.52 9.45 22.04
C VAL A 73 -4.03 9.91 23.41
N VAL A 74 -5.28 9.59 23.76
CA VAL A 74 -5.86 9.83 25.09
C VAL A 74 -5.02 9.18 26.18
N THR A 75 -4.62 7.91 26.00
CA THR A 75 -3.87 7.16 27.02
C THR A 75 -2.44 7.68 27.21
N THR A 76 -1.80 8.20 26.17
CA THR A 76 -0.44 8.76 26.27
C THR A 76 -0.39 10.20 26.80
N VAL A 77 -1.42 11.01 26.54
CA VAL A 77 -1.41 12.44 26.93
C VAL A 77 -2.08 12.63 28.31
N ALA A 78 -3.18 11.91 28.56
CA ALA A 78 -3.82 11.87 29.86
C ALA A 78 -3.34 10.61 30.59
N GLY A 79 -2.26 10.71 31.36
CA GLY A 79 -1.88 9.63 32.28
C GLY A 79 -3.05 9.22 33.19
N PRO A 80 -2.94 8.09 33.93
CA PRO A 80 -4.07 7.42 34.60
C PRO A 80 -4.83 8.25 35.66
N ASN A 81 -4.44 9.50 35.94
CA ASN A 81 -5.06 10.41 36.91
C ASN A 81 -5.42 11.81 36.36
N ALA A 82 -5.41 12.04 35.04
CA ALA A 82 -5.71 13.37 34.49
C ALA A 82 -7.22 13.55 34.25
N GLY A 83 -7.93 14.20 35.19
CA GLY A 83 -9.37 14.48 35.09
C GLY A 83 -9.73 15.63 34.13
N SER A 84 -8.76 16.46 33.75
CA SER A 84 -8.95 17.59 32.83
C SER A 84 -7.69 17.84 32.01
N MET A 85 -7.86 18.36 30.80
CA MET A 85 -6.77 18.68 29.86
C MET A 85 -6.81 20.17 29.50
N THR A 86 -5.65 20.81 29.41
CA THR A 86 -5.58 22.21 28.97
C THR A 86 -5.75 22.32 27.45
N ARG A 87 -6.15 23.50 26.96
CA ARG A 87 -6.33 23.77 25.52
C ARG A 87 -5.13 23.36 24.67
N ASP A 88 -3.92 23.68 25.12
CA ASP A 88 -2.70 23.34 24.39
C ASP A 88 -2.43 21.83 24.37
N GLN A 89 -2.75 21.11 25.44
CA GLN A 89 -2.64 19.64 25.44
C GLN A 89 -3.65 19.01 24.47
N ALA A 90 -4.88 19.54 24.40
CA ALA A 90 -5.90 19.07 23.46
C ALA A 90 -5.52 19.36 22.00
N LEU A 91 -5.04 20.56 21.71
CA LEU A 91 -4.58 20.93 20.36
C LEU A 91 -3.33 20.15 19.95
N ALA A 92 -2.42 19.85 20.89
CA ALA A 92 -1.26 19.00 20.64
C ALA A 92 -1.67 17.53 20.39
N ALA A 93 -2.66 17.01 21.13
CA ALA A 93 -3.20 15.66 20.93
C ALA A 93 -3.84 15.48 19.54
N VAL A 94 -4.49 16.52 19.00
CA VAL A 94 -5.05 16.52 17.64
C VAL A 94 -3.97 16.80 16.56
N GLY A 95 -2.71 16.98 16.96
CA GLY A 95 -1.60 17.21 16.04
C GLY A 95 -1.61 18.61 15.41
N MET A 96 -2.31 19.57 16.02
CA MET A 96 -2.49 20.91 15.47
C MET A 96 -1.45 21.92 15.98
N ILE A 97 -0.74 21.59 17.05
CA ILE A 97 0.45 22.33 17.51
C ILE A 97 1.58 21.36 17.85
N SER A 98 2.80 21.66 17.37
CA SER A 98 4.01 20.89 17.72
C SER A 98 4.55 21.37 19.07
N THR A 99 4.49 20.51 20.08
CA THR A 99 5.18 20.74 21.36
C THR A 99 6.63 20.27 21.26
N GLU A 100 7.54 21.13 20.80
CA GLU A 100 8.98 20.91 20.97
C GLU A 100 9.39 21.34 22.39
N PRO A 101 10.02 20.47 23.20
CA PRO A 101 10.52 20.87 24.52
C PRO A 101 11.85 21.63 24.37
N SER A 102 11.83 22.94 24.56
CA SER A 102 13.02 23.77 24.65
C SER A 102 13.73 23.59 25.99
N LEU A 103 14.85 22.87 25.97
CA LEU A 103 15.77 22.72 27.11
C LEU A 103 16.51 24.03 27.38
N SER A 104 16.10 24.76 28.42
CA SER A 104 16.84 25.90 28.95
C SER A 104 17.93 25.46 29.94
N ARG A 105 19.12 25.98 29.67
CA ARG A 105 20.41 25.79 30.36
C ARG A 105 20.48 26.64 31.63
N PRO A 106 20.90 26.12 32.81
CA PRO A 106 21.19 26.98 33.95
C PRO A 106 22.65 27.49 33.91
N GLN A 107 22.79 28.79 34.12
CA GLN A 107 24.04 29.50 34.35
C GLN A 107 24.62 29.17 35.73
N SER A 108 25.92 28.93 35.75
CA SER A 108 26.78 28.84 36.92
C SER A 108 27.32 30.21 37.31
N GLN A 109 27.30 30.57 38.61
CA GLN A 109 28.33 31.36 39.32
C GLN A 109 28.07 31.37 40.85
N PRO A 110 29.08 31.68 41.69
CA PRO A 110 29.37 30.91 42.90
C PRO A 110 29.16 31.68 44.22
N SER A 111 29.04 30.95 45.34
CA SER A 111 29.37 31.51 46.66
C SER A 111 29.79 30.42 47.66
N LEU A 112 30.82 30.78 48.41
CA LEU A 112 31.39 30.10 49.56
C LEU A 112 30.33 29.85 50.65
N SER A 113 30.43 28.72 51.37
CA SER A 113 30.44 28.65 52.84
C SER A 113 30.47 27.21 53.36
N ARG A 114 31.52 26.89 54.12
CA ARG A 114 31.58 25.85 55.18
C ARG A 114 30.67 26.31 56.33
N PRO A 115 29.91 25.47 57.09
CA PRO A 115 30.52 24.57 58.08
C PRO A 115 29.75 23.29 58.53
N GLN A 116 30.47 22.51 59.34
CA GLN A 116 30.03 21.67 60.48
C GLN A 116 29.12 20.43 60.26
N SER A 117 29.79 19.28 60.36
CA SER A 117 29.57 18.23 61.38
C SER A 117 28.21 18.14 62.09
N GLN A 118 27.43 17.09 61.81
CA GLN A 118 26.75 16.23 62.80
C GLN A 118 26.13 14.97 62.14
N PRO A 119 26.05 13.82 62.84
CA PRO A 119 25.64 12.53 62.27
C PRO A 119 24.11 12.29 62.39
N PRO A 120 23.50 11.48 61.50
CA PRO A 120 22.08 11.15 61.61
C PRO A 120 21.81 10.04 62.66
N PRO A 121 20.58 10.00 63.22
CA PRO A 121 20.21 9.17 64.35
C PRO A 121 19.91 7.72 63.97
N GLN A 122 20.18 6.83 64.92
CA GLN A 122 19.82 5.43 64.92
C GLN A 122 18.30 5.26 65.06
N SER A 123 17.75 4.25 64.38
CA SER A 123 16.40 3.72 64.61
C SER A 123 16.45 2.18 64.58
N PRO A 124 15.52 1.51 65.27
CA PRO A 124 15.81 0.26 65.96
C PRO A 124 15.55 -1.00 65.13
N SER A 125 16.49 -1.94 65.30
CA SER A 125 16.37 -3.39 65.43
C SER A 125 15.04 -4.06 65.04
N GLN A 126 15.04 -4.75 63.90
CA GLN A 126 14.19 -5.93 63.65
C GLN A 126 15.05 -7.22 63.69
N PRO A 127 14.54 -8.34 64.23
CA PRO A 127 15.30 -9.55 64.45
C PRO A 127 15.47 -10.38 63.15
N GLN A 128 16.70 -10.82 62.90
CA GLN A 128 17.04 -11.80 61.86
C GLN A 128 16.65 -13.23 62.28
N PRO A 129 16.14 -14.07 61.36
CA PRO A 129 16.10 -15.52 61.53
C PRO A 129 17.45 -16.18 61.15
N PRO A 130 17.71 -17.43 61.61
CA PRO A 130 19.05 -17.98 61.73
C PRO A 130 19.67 -18.48 60.42
N LEU A 131 21.01 -18.42 60.44
CA LEU A 131 22.00 -18.84 59.45
C LEU A 131 21.79 -20.25 58.90
N GLN A 132 21.82 -20.37 57.56
CA GLN A 132 22.14 -21.62 56.85
C GLN A 132 23.64 -21.64 56.47
N PRO A 133 24.28 -22.83 56.43
CA PRO A 133 25.71 -22.98 56.17
C PRO A 133 26.08 -22.77 54.69
N PRO A 134 27.36 -22.46 54.39
CA PRO A 134 27.79 -21.97 53.09
C PRO A 134 27.83 -23.07 52.02
N GLN A 135 27.13 -22.85 50.91
CA GLN A 135 27.31 -23.63 49.68
C GLN A 135 28.50 -23.09 48.87
N SER A 136 29.30 -24.02 48.37
CA SER A 136 30.54 -23.81 47.62
C SER A 136 30.30 -23.15 46.24
N PRO A 137 31.28 -22.41 45.68
CA PRO A 137 31.14 -21.79 44.37
C PRO A 137 31.42 -22.81 43.26
N GLN A 138 30.38 -23.30 42.59
CA GLN A 138 30.50 -24.00 41.31
C GLN A 138 29.86 -23.19 40.16
N GLN A 139 30.75 -22.74 39.27
CA GLN A 139 30.61 -22.63 37.81
C GLN A 139 29.57 -21.66 37.18
N PRO A 140 30.03 -20.58 36.50
CA PRO A 140 29.24 -19.86 35.49
C PRO A 140 29.36 -20.46 34.07
N GLN A 141 29.68 -21.75 33.92
CA GLN A 141 30.03 -22.35 32.60
C GLN A 141 28.85 -23.03 31.86
N GLN A 142 27.70 -23.25 32.50
CA GLN A 142 26.55 -23.90 31.84
C GLN A 142 25.66 -22.95 31.03
N GLN A 143 25.69 -21.64 31.30
CA GLN A 143 24.78 -20.72 30.61
C GLN A 143 25.25 -20.36 29.19
N GLN A 144 26.54 -20.49 28.87
CA GLN A 144 27.04 -20.35 27.49
C GLN A 144 26.81 -21.60 26.63
N GLN A 145 26.77 -22.81 27.20
CA GLN A 145 26.49 -24.02 26.43
C GLN A 145 25.04 -24.09 25.94
N HIS A 146 24.08 -23.51 26.68
CA HIS A 146 22.68 -23.46 26.24
C HIS A 146 22.45 -22.53 25.02
N GLN A 147 23.30 -21.51 24.81
CA GLN A 147 23.17 -20.64 23.63
C GLN A 147 23.78 -21.26 22.36
N HIS A 148 24.83 -22.08 22.47
CA HIS A 148 25.38 -22.80 21.30
C HIS A 148 24.56 -24.02 20.89
N GLN A 149 23.82 -24.65 21.81
CA GLN A 149 22.99 -25.81 21.46
C GLN A 149 21.71 -25.45 20.68
N ARG A 150 21.32 -24.16 20.65
CA ARG A 150 20.18 -23.67 19.86
C ARG A 150 20.49 -23.48 18.36
N LEU A 151 21.76 -23.53 17.96
CA LEU A 151 22.19 -23.35 16.56
C LEU A 151 22.45 -24.68 15.81
N GLN A 152 22.21 -25.84 16.42
CA GLN A 152 22.48 -27.15 15.80
C GLN A 152 21.28 -28.11 15.77
N GLN A 153 20.04 -27.61 15.82
CA GLN A 153 18.89 -28.48 15.51
C GLN A 153 18.78 -28.67 13.98
N PRO A 154 18.72 -29.92 13.48
CA PRO A 154 18.43 -30.17 12.07
C PRO A 154 16.99 -29.79 11.78
N LEU A 155 16.79 -28.99 10.72
CA LEU A 155 15.51 -28.66 10.11
C LEU A 155 14.78 -29.95 9.69
N ALA A 156 13.93 -30.48 10.57
CA ALA A 156 12.90 -31.43 10.20
C ALA A 156 11.78 -30.66 9.48
N SER A 157 11.77 -30.78 8.16
CA SER A 157 10.61 -30.71 7.24
C SER A 157 9.38 -29.94 7.74
N LEU A 158 9.39 -28.63 7.53
CA LEU A 158 8.17 -27.82 7.44
C LEU A 158 7.58 -27.97 6.02
N PRO A 159 6.26 -28.15 5.89
CA PRO A 159 5.61 -28.24 4.59
C PRO A 159 5.75 -26.91 3.84
N SER A 160 6.16 -27.00 2.57
CA SER A 160 6.39 -25.84 1.72
C SER A 160 5.09 -25.05 1.50
N ALA A 161 5.19 -23.72 1.66
CA ALA A 161 4.14 -22.75 1.36
C ALA A 161 3.71 -22.75 -0.13
N SER A 162 4.38 -23.55 -0.98
CA SER A 162 3.99 -23.83 -2.36
C SER A 162 2.76 -24.74 -2.48
N SER A 163 2.42 -25.55 -1.45
CA SER A 163 1.27 -26.46 -1.53
C SER A 163 -0.07 -25.80 -1.22
N ALA A 164 -0.09 -24.74 -0.39
CA ALA A 164 -1.30 -24.00 -0.07
C ALA A 164 -1.80 -23.15 -1.26
N ALA A 165 -0.87 -22.56 -2.02
CA ALA A 165 -1.21 -21.81 -3.23
C ALA A 165 -1.69 -22.73 -4.38
N ALA A 166 -1.10 -23.92 -4.51
CA ALA A 166 -1.53 -24.93 -5.49
C ALA A 166 -2.92 -25.52 -5.14
N ALA A 167 -3.20 -25.72 -3.84
CA ALA A 167 -4.51 -26.18 -3.38
C ALA A 167 -5.62 -25.14 -3.59
N ALA A 168 -5.33 -23.85 -3.39
CA ALA A 168 -6.28 -22.77 -3.68
C ALA A 168 -6.56 -22.60 -5.18
N ALA A 169 -5.54 -22.75 -6.04
CA ALA A 169 -5.71 -22.72 -7.50
C ALA A 169 -6.50 -23.93 -8.03
N ALA A 170 -6.28 -25.12 -7.45
CA ALA A 170 -7.05 -26.32 -7.79
C ALA A 170 -8.52 -26.23 -7.33
N ALA A 171 -8.79 -25.61 -6.17
CA ALA A 171 -10.15 -25.38 -5.69
C ALA A 171 -10.91 -24.36 -6.58
N LEU A 172 -10.24 -23.33 -7.08
CA LEU A 172 -10.84 -22.36 -8.00
C LEU A 172 -11.12 -22.96 -9.38
N ALA A 173 -10.23 -23.83 -9.89
CA ALA A 173 -10.44 -24.56 -11.14
C ALA A 173 -11.57 -25.60 -11.03
N ALA A 174 -11.71 -26.26 -9.87
CA ALA A 174 -12.82 -27.19 -9.61
C ALA A 174 -14.17 -26.47 -9.49
N ALA A 175 -14.21 -25.26 -8.92
CA ALA A 175 -15.42 -24.44 -8.85
C ALA A 175 -15.86 -23.94 -10.24
N ALA A 176 -14.90 -23.59 -11.12
CA ALA A 176 -15.19 -23.22 -12.51
C ALA A 176 -15.70 -24.40 -13.35
N ALA A 177 -15.17 -25.61 -13.12
CA ALA A 177 -15.65 -26.83 -13.78
C ALA A 177 -17.06 -27.25 -13.32
N ALA A 178 -17.42 -27.00 -12.06
CA ALA A 178 -18.75 -27.27 -11.54
C ALA A 178 -19.83 -26.29 -12.08
N ALA A 179 -19.45 -25.04 -12.38
CA ALA A 179 -20.35 -24.06 -13.00
C ALA A 179 -20.64 -24.37 -14.48
N ALA A 180 -19.74 -25.07 -15.18
CA ALA A 180 -19.95 -25.49 -16.57
C ALA A 180 -20.87 -26.73 -16.72
N ALA A 181 -21.11 -27.47 -15.63
CA ALA A 181 -21.85 -28.74 -15.67
C ALA A 181 -23.37 -28.61 -15.42
N SER A 182 -23.89 -27.42 -15.06
CA SER A 182 -25.31 -27.18 -14.78
C SER A 182 -26.11 -26.60 -15.96
N SER A 183 -25.49 -26.46 -17.13
CA SER A 183 -26.14 -25.98 -18.35
C SER A 183 -26.19 -27.10 -19.41
N SER A 184 -27.33 -27.76 -19.52
CA SER A 184 -27.68 -28.64 -20.64
C SER A 184 -29.21 -28.79 -20.69
N PRO A 185 -29.84 -29.24 -21.79
CA PRO A 185 -29.29 -29.58 -23.10
C PRO A 185 -30.05 -28.92 -24.28
N PHE A 186 -29.42 -28.71 -25.44
CA PHE A 186 -30.05 -29.05 -26.73
C PHE A 186 -29.04 -29.00 -27.88
N ARG A 187 -29.08 -30.09 -28.67
CA ARG A 187 -28.79 -30.20 -30.11
C ARG A 187 -27.43 -30.78 -30.56
N ASN A 188 -27.55 -31.99 -31.10
CA ASN A 188 -26.66 -32.70 -32.01
C ASN A 188 -25.99 -31.80 -33.06
N GLU A 189 -24.67 -31.95 -33.24
CA GLU A 189 -24.10 -32.16 -34.58
C GLU A 189 -22.68 -32.76 -34.54
N ALA A 190 -22.49 -33.69 -35.46
CA ALA A 190 -21.29 -34.24 -36.10
C ALA A 190 -19.89 -34.06 -35.46
N TYR A 191 -19.35 -35.23 -35.14
CA TYR A 191 -17.96 -35.60 -34.85
C TYR A 191 -17.01 -35.30 -36.03
N MET A 192 -15.93 -34.55 -35.79
CA MET A 192 -14.74 -34.46 -36.66
C MET A 192 -13.49 -34.30 -35.77
N PRO A 193 -12.48 -35.19 -35.86
CA PRO A 193 -11.29 -35.11 -35.00
C PRO A 193 -10.19 -34.21 -35.61
N PRO A 194 -9.37 -33.55 -34.78
CA PRO A 194 -8.21 -32.79 -35.26
C PRO A 194 -6.99 -33.70 -35.51
N PRO A 195 -6.09 -33.33 -36.45
CA PRO A 195 -4.90 -34.12 -36.73
C PRO A 195 -3.78 -33.90 -35.71
N SER A 196 -3.10 -35.01 -35.42
CA SER A 196 -1.87 -35.16 -34.64
C SER A 196 -0.64 -34.78 -35.47
N ALA A 197 0.27 -33.97 -34.91
CA ALA A 197 1.71 -33.80 -35.25
C ALA A 197 2.17 -32.43 -34.67
N ALA A 198 3.36 -32.21 -34.11
CA ALA A 198 4.56 -33.01 -33.97
C ALA A 198 5.38 -32.49 -32.79
N SER A 199 6.07 -33.43 -32.14
CA SER A 199 7.25 -33.24 -31.32
C SER A 199 8.36 -32.50 -32.06
N VAL A 200 8.98 -31.50 -31.43
CA VAL A 200 10.36 -31.09 -31.76
C VAL A 200 11.19 -31.10 -30.48
N SER A 201 12.28 -31.85 -30.59
CA SER A 201 13.26 -32.18 -29.58
C SER A 201 14.37 -31.12 -29.51
N ALA A 202 14.89 -30.92 -28.31
CA ALA A 202 16.27 -30.62 -27.90
C ALA A 202 17.20 -29.80 -28.81
N ALA A 203 17.77 -28.72 -28.23
CA ALA A 203 19.19 -28.40 -28.41
C ALA A 203 19.73 -27.65 -27.19
N ALA A 204 20.66 -28.30 -26.50
CA ALA A 204 21.56 -27.73 -25.51
C ALA A 204 22.75 -27.04 -26.19
N GLY A 205 23.33 -26.03 -25.54
CA GLY A 205 24.61 -25.43 -25.94
C GLY A 205 25.02 -24.27 -25.02
N PRO A 206 26.16 -24.36 -24.31
CA PRO A 206 26.59 -23.38 -23.31
C PRO A 206 27.52 -22.32 -23.93
N SER A 207 27.59 -21.14 -23.31
CA SER A 207 28.78 -20.30 -23.44
C SER A 207 28.97 -19.42 -22.22
N ALA A 208 30.04 -19.71 -21.50
CA ALA A 208 30.64 -18.86 -20.48
C ALA A 208 31.50 -17.80 -21.16
N ASN A 209 31.50 -16.58 -20.62
CA ASN A 209 32.74 -15.85 -20.41
C ASN A 209 32.55 -14.80 -19.31
N ALA A 210 33.33 -14.98 -18.26
CA ALA A 210 33.62 -14.00 -17.23
C ALA A 210 34.52 -12.89 -17.79
N ILE A 211 34.64 -11.77 -17.05
CA ILE A 211 35.91 -11.19 -16.55
C ILE A 211 35.80 -9.66 -16.35
N LEU A 212 36.19 -9.22 -15.13
CA LEU A 212 36.68 -7.91 -14.65
C LEU A 212 35.75 -6.69 -14.84
N GLY A 213 35.45 -5.88 -13.83
CA GLY A 213 36.27 -5.39 -12.73
C GLY A 213 36.34 -3.86 -12.86
N GLY A 214 35.83 -3.12 -11.87
CA GLY A 214 35.87 -1.66 -11.93
C GLY A 214 35.14 -0.98 -10.77
N GLN A 215 35.88 -0.70 -9.70
CA GLN A 215 35.52 0.33 -8.73
C GLN A 215 35.51 1.69 -9.43
N GLY A 216 34.57 2.56 -9.06
CA GLY A 216 34.50 3.92 -9.58
C GLY A 216 33.39 4.73 -8.94
N SER A 217 33.68 5.24 -7.75
CA SER A 217 32.98 6.36 -7.12
C SER A 217 32.91 7.56 -8.09
N LEU A 218 31.74 8.17 -8.28
CA LEU A 218 31.57 9.63 -8.31
C LEU A 218 30.12 10.04 -8.55
N LEU A 219 29.60 10.76 -7.55
CA LEU A 219 28.45 11.63 -7.61
C LEU A 219 28.58 12.58 -8.82
N GLY A 220 27.62 12.48 -9.73
CA GLY A 220 27.40 13.47 -10.79
C GLY A 220 25.89 13.73 -10.91
N PRO A 221 25.42 14.99 -10.81
CA PRO A 221 24.05 15.35 -11.08
C PRO A 221 23.86 15.36 -12.61
N GLY A 222 23.57 14.18 -13.15
CA GLY A 222 23.35 13.96 -14.58
C GLY A 222 21.90 14.25 -14.95
N GLY A 223 21.74 15.21 -15.86
CA GLY A 223 20.48 15.76 -16.32
C GLY A 223 19.37 14.74 -16.60
N GLU A 224 18.21 15.06 -16.05
CA GLU A 224 16.90 14.59 -16.47
C GLU A 224 16.67 15.04 -17.93
N SER A 225 17.25 14.32 -18.89
CA SER A 225 16.66 14.24 -20.22
C SER A 225 15.31 13.56 -20.05
N GLY A 226 14.28 14.40 -19.90
CA GLY A 226 12.88 14.07 -19.99
C GLY A 226 12.57 13.44 -21.35
N GLY A 227 12.94 12.16 -21.49
CA GLY A 227 12.31 11.26 -22.43
C GLY A 227 10.87 11.13 -21.97
N GLY A 228 10.02 11.98 -22.54
CA GLY A 228 8.57 11.88 -22.46
C GLY A 228 8.14 10.54 -23.03
N LEU A 229 8.30 9.48 -22.23
CA LEU A 229 7.47 8.30 -22.28
C LEU A 229 6.06 8.85 -22.07
N SER A 230 5.46 9.22 -23.19
CA SER A 230 4.05 9.54 -23.29
C SER A 230 3.35 8.37 -22.63
N SER A 231 2.98 8.58 -21.38
CA SER A 231 2.09 7.73 -20.62
C SER A 231 0.82 7.66 -21.47
N ALA A 232 0.80 6.69 -22.38
CA ALA A 232 -0.39 6.18 -23.00
C ALA A 232 -1.17 5.59 -21.84
N GLY A 233 -1.89 6.47 -21.14
CA GLY A 233 -2.55 6.12 -19.89
C GLY A 233 -3.44 4.91 -20.13
N PRO A 234 -3.55 3.99 -19.16
CA PRO A 234 -4.34 2.76 -19.28
C PRO A 234 -5.85 3.00 -19.53
N SER A 235 -6.29 4.25 -19.75
CA SER A 235 -7.67 4.63 -20.04
C SER A 235 -8.08 4.43 -21.52
N ARG A 236 -7.14 4.21 -22.44
CA ARG A 236 -7.47 4.11 -23.88
C ARG A 236 -8.24 2.85 -24.35
N PRO A 237 -8.13 1.65 -23.75
CA PRO A 237 -8.80 0.47 -24.29
C PRO A 237 -10.32 0.52 -24.09
N PHE A 238 -10.80 0.90 -22.91
CA PHE A 238 -12.25 1.01 -22.64
C PHE A 238 -12.96 2.02 -23.53
N ARG A 239 -12.33 3.16 -23.82
CA ARG A 239 -12.91 4.16 -24.75
C ARG A 239 -13.14 3.61 -26.15
N ARG A 240 -12.31 2.69 -26.63
CA ARG A 240 -12.47 2.11 -27.97
C ARG A 240 -13.65 1.14 -28.03
N ILE A 241 -13.91 0.39 -26.96
CA ILE A 241 -15.00 -0.58 -26.91
C ILE A 241 -16.34 0.15 -26.91
N LEU A 242 -16.48 1.18 -26.07
CA LEU A 242 -17.71 1.99 -25.97
C LEU A 242 -18.06 2.77 -27.25
N THR A 243 -17.13 2.87 -28.22
CA THR A 243 -17.32 3.65 -29.45
C THR A 243 -17.43 2.79 -30.71
N LYS A 244 -16.79 1.62 -30.77
CA LYS A 244 -16.74 0.81 -32.00
C LYS A 244 -18.04 0.09 -32.36
N ASN A 245 -18.79 -0.40 -31.38
CA ASN A 245 -19.98 -1.21 -31.66
C ASN A 245 -21.25 -0.36 -31.85
N ARG A 246 -21.11 0.97 -31.82
CA ARG A 246 -22.22 1.92 -31.72
C ARG A 246 -22.77 2.46 -33.03
N SER A 247 -22.32 1.90 -34.16
CA SER A 247 -22.77 2.26 -35.50
C SER A 247 -24.27 2.01 -35.72
N TYR A 248 -24.89 1.13 -34.93
CA TYR A 248 -26.33 0.84 -35.04
C TYR A 248 -27.21 2.04 -34.71
N LEU A 249 -26.87 2.81 -33.66
CA LEU A 249 -27.58 4.05 -33.31
C LEU A 249 -27.27 5.20 -34.28
N GLU A 250 -26.10 5.20 -34.90
CA GLU A 250 -25.63 6.29 -35.77
C GLU A 250 -26.12 6.12 -37.21
N THR A 251 -26.24 4.89 -37.68
CA THR A 251 -26.72 4.58 -39.03
C THR A 251 -28.23 4.34 -39.07
N GLY A 252 -28.87 4.04 -37.92
CA GLY A 252 -30.32 3.80 -37.80
C GLY A 252 -30.83 2.59 -38.60
N ALA A 253 -29.94 1.90 -39.32
CA ALA A 253 -30.24 0.74 -40.12
C ALA A 253 -29.95 -0.50 -39.27
N LEU A 254 -30.94 -0.93 -38.50
CA LEU A 254 -31.01 -2.35 -38.16
C LEU A 254 -30.97 -3.10 -39.48
N GLN A 255 -29.96 -3.94 -39.69
CA GLN A 255 -29.91 -4.78 -40.88
C GLN A 255 -31.10 -5.73 -40.83
N LEU A 256 -32.22 -5.32 -41.44
CA LEU A 256 -33.27 -6.26 -41.77
C LEU A 256 -32.70 -7.22 -42.81
N ASP A 257 -33.08 -8.48 -42.71
CA ASP A 257 -32.76 -9.44 -43.75
C ASP A 257 -33.45 -8.98 -45.04
N GLU A 258 -32.64 -8.47 -45.97
CA GLU A 258 -33.06 -7.95 -47.27
C GLU A 258 -33.92 -8.99 -48.01
N ALA A 259 -33.62 -10.28 -47.84
CA ALA A 259 -34.41 -11.35 -48.43
C ALA A 259 -35.82 -11.44 -47.83
N VAL A 260 -35.95 -11.26 -46.50
CA VAL A 260 -37.25 -11.24 -45.80
C VAL A 260 -38.06 -10.03 -46.21
N VAL A 261 -37.43 -8.85 -46.31
CA VAL A 261 -38.09 -7.61 -46.77
C VAL A 261 -38.61 -7.76 -48.21
N GLN A 262 -37.79 -8.28 -49.12
CA GLN A 262 -38.21 -8.55 -50.50
C GLN A 262 -39.33 -9.58 -50.57
N TYR A 263 -39.30 -10.62 -49.73
CA TYR A 263 -40.36 -11.61 -49.66
C TYR A 263 -41.68 -11.03 -49.13
N MET A 264 -41.62 -10.18 -48.10
CA MET A 264 -42.79 -9.45 -47.60
C MET A 264 -43.39 -8.54 -48.67
N SER A 265 -42.57 -7.80 -49.42
CA SER A 265 -43.04 -6.97 -50.54
C SER A 265 -43.79 -7.80 -51.60
N LYS A 266 -43.22 -8.94 -52.00
CA LYS A 266 -43.86 -9.88 -52.95
C LYS A 266 -45.19 -10.43 -52.42
N LEU A 267 -45.27 -10.75 -51.12
CA LEU A 267 -46.51 -11.19 -50.48
C LEU A 267 -47.57 -10.08 -50.43
N GLU A 268 -47.18 -8.82 -50.21
CA GLU A 268 -48.08 -7.67 -50.24
C GLU A 268 -48.63 -7.43 -51.65
N GLU A 269 -47.79 -7.50 -52.68
CA GLU A 269 -48.23 -7.42 -54.07
C GLU A 269 -49.19 -8.56 -54.44
N HIS A 270 -48.89 -9.79 -54.02
CA HIS A 270 -49.76 -10.95 -54.21
C HIS A 270 -51.12 -10.75 -53.52
N ARG A 271 -51.12 -10.26 -52.28
CA ARG A 271 -52.35 -9.94 -51.53
C ARG A 271 -53.21 -8.94 -52.29
N ARG A 272 -52.61 -7.85 -52.78
CA ARG A 272 -53.31 -6.81 -53.58
C ARG A 272 -53.89 -7.38 -54.88
N LYS A 273 -53.16 -8.26 -55.57
CA LYS A 273 -53.65 -8.93 -56.80
C LYS A 273 -54.86 -9.82 -56.49
N CYS A 274 -54.79 -10.66 -55.45
CA CYS A 274 -55.92 -11.50 -55.03
C CYS A 274 -57.15 -10.67 -54.58
N GLU A 275 -56.95 -9.50 -53.97
CA GLU A 275 -58.03 -8.56 -53.61
C GLU A 275 -58.73 -8.01 -54.85
N ILE A 276 -57.98 -7.63 -55.89
CA ILE A 276 -58.50 -7.14 -57.18
C ILE A 276 -59.26 -8.25 -57.92
N ASP A 277 -58.73 -9.47 -57.92
CA ASP A 277 -59.34 -10.63 -58.59
C ASP A 277 -60.56 -11.22 -57.86
N GLY A 278 -60.89 -10.73 -56.65
CA GLY A 278 -61.98 -11.26 -55.83
C GLY A 278 -61.66 -12.58 -55.08
N ARG A 279 -60.40 -13.02 -55.06
CA ARG A 279 -59.93 -14.24 -54.36
C ARG A 279 -59.62 -13.96 -52.88
N TYR A 280 -60.65 -13.66 -52.09
CA TYR A 280 -60.49 -13.19 -50.71
C TYR A 280 -59.86 -14.21 -49.74
N GLN A 281 -60.04 -15.51 -49.96
CA GLN A 281 -59.44 -16.54 -49.10
C GLN A 281 -57.91 -16.56 -49.22
N GLU A 282 -57.38 -16.42 -50.44
CA GLU A 282 -55.94 -16.33 -50.70
C GLU A 282 -55.36 -15.03 -50.16
N ALA A 283 -56.06 -13.91 -50.32
CA ALA A 283 -55.67 -12.63 -49.72
C ALA A 283 -55.60 -12.70 -48.19
N LYS A 284 -56.57 -13.36 -47.55
CA LYS A 284 -56.56 -13.59 -46.09
C LYS A 284 -55.37 -14.43 -45.64
N LEU A 285 -55.02 -15.47 -46.39
CA LEU A 285 -53.86 -16.31 -46.10
C LEU A 285 -52.54 -15.52 -46.25
N ALA A 286 -52.39 -14.75 -47.33
CA ALA A 286 -51.23 -13.89 -47.54
C ALA A 286 -51.10 -12.82 -46.44
N SER A 287 -52.23 -12.23 -46.01
CA SER A 287 -52.25 -11.28 -44.89
C SER A 287 -51.80 -11.93 -43.57
N ARG A 288 -52.24 -13.16 -43.28
CA ARG A 288 -51.79 -13.91 -42.10
C ARG A 288 -50.29 -14.18 -42.15
N ARG A 289 -49.79 -14.65 -43.31
CA ARG A 289 -48.36 -14.94 -43.47
C ARG A 289 -47.49 -13.69 -43.31
N LEU A 290 -47.96 -12.53 -43.78
CA LEU A 290 -47.29 -11.25 -43.55
C LEU A 290 -47.23 -10.88 -42.06
N ALA A 291 -48.32 -11.09 -41.32
CA ALA A 291 -48.33 -10.87 -39.88
C ALA A 291 -47.32 -11.79 -39.17
N ASP A 292 -47.33 -13.09 -39.51
CA ASP A 292 -46.38 -14.08 -38.95
C ASP A 292 -44.92 -13.66 -39.23
N LEU A 293 -44.58 -13.29 -40.46
CA LEU A 293 -43.23 -12.84 -40.83
C LEU A 293 -42.81 -11.56 -40.09
N ARG A 294 -43.72 -10.59 -39.93
CA ARG A 294 -43.45 -9.38 -39.14
C ARG A 294 -43.15 -9.72 -37.69
N THR A 295 -43.94 -10.60 -37.08
CA THR A 295 -43.70 -11.03 -35.68
C THR A 295 -42.39 -11.78 -35.53
N ALA A 296 -42.03 -12.65 -36.49
CA ALA A 296 -40.76 -13.36 -36.49
C ALA A 296 -39.57 -12.40 -36.66
N GLN A 297 -39.67 -11.41 -37.57
CA GLN A 297 -38.64 -10.41 -37.77
C GLN A 297 -38.41 -9.56 -36.51
N VAL A 298 -39.50 -9.12 -35.86
CA VAL A 298 -39.44 -8.41 -34.57
C VAL A 298 -38.72 -9.23 -33.51
N ALA A 299 -39.04 -10.53 -33.41
CA ALA A 299 -38.38 -11.42 -32.46
C ALA A 299 -36.88 -11.57 -32.77
N SER A 300 -36.51 -11.74 -34.05
CA SER A 300 -35.11 -11.80 -34.48
C SER A 300 -34.35 -10.54 -34.10
N LEU A 301 -34.89 -9.35 -34.39
CA LEU A 301 -34.22 -8.08 -34.08
C LEU A 301 -33.98 -7.89 -32.57
N ARG A 302 -34.95 -8.30 -31.73
CA ARG A 302 -34.78 -8.27 -30.26
C ARG A 302 -33.68 -9.24 -29.81
N GLN A 303 -33.66 -10.44 -30.38
CA GLN A 303 -32.65 -11.44 -30.07
C GLN A 303 -31.25 -10.98 -30.49
N ASP A 304 -31.08 -10.46 -31.70
CA ASP A 304 -29.81 -9.97 -32.21
C ASP A 304 -29.27 -8.80 -31.36
N LEU A 305 -30.16 -7.89 -30.95
CA LEU A 305 -29.80 -6.81 -30.02
C LEU A 305 -29.31 -7.36 -28.68
N ALA A 306 -30.05 -8.31 -28.08
CA ALA A 306 -29.66 -8.91 -26.81
C ALA A 306 -28.32 -9.66 -26.90
N LEU A 307 -28.07 -10.38 -28.00
CA LEU A 307 -26.80 -11.06 -28.25
C LEU A 307 -25.64 -10.07 -28.38
N ASN A 308 -25.85 -8.96 -29.08
CA ASN A 308 -24.84 -7.90 -29.22
C ASN A 308 -24.53 -7.25 -27.86
N GLN A 309 -25.56 -6.94 -27.07
CA GLN A 309 -25.40 -6.37 -25.72
C GLN A 309 -24.63 -7.31 -24.79
N ALA A 310 -24.94 -8.62 -24.82
CA ALA A 310 -24.21 -9.64 -24.06
C ALA A 310 -22.73 -9.71 -24.48
N ARG A 311 -22.47 -9.70 -25.78
CA ARG A 311 -21.10 -9.69 -26.33
C ARG A 311 -20.32 -8.44 -25.90
N GLU A 312 -20.94 -7.26 -25.91
CA GLU A 312 -20.28 -6.03 -25.46
C GLU A 312 -19.88 -6.09 -23.98
N LEU A 313 -20.75 -6.63 -23.12
CA LEU A 313 -20.43 -6.85 -21.70
C LEU A 313 -19.28 -7.84 -21.54
N GLU A 314 -19.29 -8.94 -22.30
CA GLU A 314 -18.20 -9.92 -22.30
C GLU A 314 -16.87 -9.31 -22.75
N GLU A 315 -16.88 -8.49 -23.81
CA GLU A 315 -15.69 -7.78 -24.30
C GLU A 315 -15.13 -6.81 -23.23
N VAL A 316 -16.00 -6.05 -22.54
CA VAL A 316 -15.58 -5.16 -21.45
C VAL A 316 -15.01 -5.95 -20.26
N HIS A 317 -15.61 -7.08 -19.91
CA HIS A 317 -15.13 -7.96 -18.85
C HIS A 317 -13.76 -8.56 -19.19
N ALA A 318 -13.59 -9.11 -20.40
CA ALA A 318 -12.34 -9.69 -20.86
C ALA A 318 -11.18 -8.67 -20.82
N VAL A 319 -11.44 -7.42 -21.22
CA VAL A 319 -10.43 -6.35 -21.12
C VAL A 319 -10.11 -6.00 -19.67
N TYR A 320 -11.10 -5.94 -18.78
CA TYR A 320 -10.85 -5.73 -17.36
C TYR A 320 -9.98 -6.84 -16.74
N GLU A 321 -10.27 -8.11 -17.05
CA GLU A 321 -9.47 -9.25 -16.57
C GLU A 321 -8.03 -9.20 -17.08
N GLU A 322 -7.84 -8.90 -18.37
CA GLU A 322 -6.51 -8.75 -18.96
C GLU A 322 -5.71 -7.63 -18.29
N GLU A 323 -6.33 -6.47 -18.06
CA GLU A 323 -5.71 -5.35 -17.35
C GLU A 323 -5.41 -5.65 -15.88
N ALA A 324 -6.32 -6.33 -15.19
CA ALA A 324 -6.13 -6.73 -13.81
C ALA A 324 -4.96 -7.71 -13.70
N ALA A 325 -4.85 -8.69 -14.61
CA ALA A 325 -3.73 -9.62 -14.67
C ALA A 325 -2.40 -8.89 -14.89
N LYS A 326 -2.32 -7.97 -15.86
CA LYS A 326 -1.12 -7.15 -16.11
C LYS A 326 -0.75 -6.30 -14.90
N PHE A 327 -1.76 -5.71 -14.23
CA PHE A 327 -1.54 -4.93 -13.02
C PHE A 327 -0.96 -5.78 -11.88
N TYR A 328 -1.51 -6.97 -11.62
CA TYR A 328 -1.01 -7.84 -10.57
C TYR A 328 0.42 -8.31 -10.87
N GLN A 329 0.72 -8.70 -12.11
CA GLN A 329 2.07 -9.06 -12.52
C GLN A 329 3.08 -7.93 -12.27
N LEU A 330 2.73 -6.68 -12.62
CA LEU A 330 3.58 -5.52 -12.39
C LEU A 330 3.80 -5.25 -10.90
N TRP A 331 2.76 -5.39 -10.07
CA TRP A 331 2.88 -5.22 -8.63
C TRP A 331 3.66 -6.32 -7.95
N ASP A 332 3.49 -7.56 -8.38
CA ASP A 332 4.24 -8.70 -7.85
C ASP A 332 5.73 -8.56 -8.18
N ALA A 333 6.06 -8.10 -9.39
CA ALA A 333 7.43 -7.74 -9.76
C ALA A 333 7.97 -6.63 -8.85
N ARG A 334 7.23 -5.53 -8.69
CA ARG A 334 7.62 -4.41 -7.82
C ARG A 334 7.86 -4.82 -6.37
N MET A 335 6.98 -5.66 -5.81
CA MET A 335 7.12 -6.18 -4.44
C MET A 335 8.34 -7.08 -4.29
N ARG A 336 8.61 -7.92 -5.30
CA ARG A 336 9.79 -8.76 -5.36
C ARG A 336 11.07 -7.94 -5.41
N ASP A 337 11.11 -6.92 -6.26
CA ASP A 337 12.27 -6.03 -6.39
C ASP A 337 12.53 -5.26 -5.08
N TYR A 338 11.46 -4.78 -4.42
CA TYR A 338 11.57 -4.17 -3.10
C TYR A 338 12.16 -5.14 -2.07
N GLY A 339 11.64 -6.37 -2.00
CA GLY A 339 12.16 -7.41 -1.10
C GLY A 339 13.63 -7.75 -1.37
N ALA A 340 14.02 -7.87 -2.64
CA ALA A 340 15.41 -8.11 -3.05
C ALA A 340 16.33 -6.96 -2.64
N ASN A 341 15.89 -5.71 -2.80
CA ASN A 341 16.65 -4.53 -2.40
C ASN A 341 16.84 -4.45 -0.88
N VAL A 342 15.80 -4.74 -0.09
CA VAL A 342 15.91 -4.82 1.38
C VAL A 342 16.86 -5.94 1.81
N ALA A 343 16.76 -7.13 1.19
CA ALA A 343 17.65 -8.24 1.48
C ALA A 343 19.12 -7.90 1.17
N LYS A 344 19.37 -7.25 0.02
CA LYS A 344 20.70 -6.77 -0.36
C LYS A 344 21.25 -5.77 0.66
N ALA A 345 20.45 -4.79 1.08
CA ALA A 345 20.86 -3.80 2.08
C ALA A 345 21.18 -4.44 3.45
N LEU A 346 20.42 -5.47 3.85
CA LEU A 346 20.69 -6.22 5.08
C LEU A 346 22.01 -7.01 4.99
N GLU A 347 22.31 -7.62 3.85
CA GLU A 347 23.56 -8.36 3.65
C GLU A 347 24.77 -7.43 3.62
N GLU A 348 24.66 -6.27 2.95
CA GLU A 348 25.70 -5.24 2.96
C GLU A 348 25.98 -4.72 4.37
N LEU A 349 24.92 -4.46 5.16
CA LEU A 349 25.06 -4.03 6.55
C LEU A 349 25.74 -5.10 7.41
N ARG A 350 25.33 -6.37 7.26
CA ARG A 350 25.91 -7.50 7.98
C ARG A 350 27.39 -7.70 7.65
N SER A 351 27.75 -7.62 6.38
CA SER A 351 29.15 -7.71 5.92
C SER A 351 29.99 -6.58 6.53
N SER A 352 29.48 -5.35 6.49
CA SER A 352 30.11 -4.17 7.12
C SER A 352 30.29 -4.34 8.63
N HIS A 353 29.26 -4.81 9.34
CA HIS A 353 29.33 -5.07 10.78
C HIS A 353 30.37 -6.13 11.14
N THR A 354 30.46 -7.19 10.35
CA THR A 354 31.42 -8.28 10.54
C THR A 354 32.86 -7.78 10.37
N ALA A 355 33.12 -7.01 9.31
CA ALA A 355 34.44 -6.41 9.06
C ALA A 355 34.82 -5.37 10.14
N ALA A 356 33.86 -4.54 10.57
CA ALA A 356 34.09 -3.57 11.64
C ALA A 356 34.42 -4.26 12.98
N LEU A 357 33.72 -5.36 13.30
CA LEU A 357 33.96 -6.14 14.50
C LEU A 357 35.33 -6.81 14.48
N SER A 358 35.75 -7.41 13.36
CA SER A 358 37.07 -8.05 13.24
C SER A 358 38.20 -7.03 13.41
N CYS A 359 38.11 -5.88 12.72
CA CYS A 359 39.09 -4.80 12.87
C CYS A 359 39.15 -4.29 14.32
N TYR A 360 38.01 -4.12 14.97
CA TYR A 360 37.96 -3.65 16.35
C TYR A 360 38.58 -4.64 17.35
N VAL A 361 38.36 -5.94 17.15
CA VAL A 361 38.97 -7.01 17.96
C VAL A 361 40.49 -7.02 17.77
N GLU A 362 40.98 -6.92 16.54
CA GLU A 362 42.41 -6.83 16.26
C GLU A 362 43.06 -5.60 16.91
N GLU A 363 42.40 -4.43 16.84
CA GLU A 363 42.86 -3.21 17.50
C GLU A 363 42.94 -3.36 19.02
N LEU A 364 41.96 -4.02 19.64
CA LEU A 364 42.01 -4.32 21.06
C LEU A 364 43.18 -5.26 21.34
N GLN A 365 43.34 -6.36 20.60
CA GLN A 365 44.45 -7.30 20.77
C GLN A 365 45.83 -6.61 20.68
N ARG A 366 46.02 -5.66 19.75
CA ARG A 366 47.26 -4.85 19.65
C ARG A 366 47.52 -3.98 20.88
N LYS A 367 46.47 -3.58 21.60
CA LYS A 367 46.52 -2.76 22.83
C LYS A 367 46.61 -3.62 24.11
N LYS A 368 46.78 -4.95 24.01
CA LYS A 368 46.89 -5.83 25.17
C LYS A 368 48.13 -5.46 26.01
N PRO A 369 47.99 -5.21 27.33
CA PRO A 369 49.12 -4.87 28.17
C PRO A 369 50.07 -6.06 28.27
N LEU A 370 51.32 -5.87 27.84
CA LEU A 370 52.39 -6.88 27.91
C LEU A 370 53.12 -6.88 29.26
N ARG A 371 52.97 -5.81 30.06
CA ARG A 371 53.64 -5.65 31.35
C ARG A 371 52.67 -5.08 32.37
N ALA A 372 52.64 -5.69 33.54
CA ALA A 372 51.95 -5.13 34.70
C ALA A 372 52.68 -3.87 35.18
N ARG A 373 51.90 -2.93 35.70
CA ARG A 373 52.45 -1.82 36.48
C ARG A 373 52.89 -2.40 37.83
N PRO A 374 54.20 -2.37 38.16
CA PRO A 374 54.68 -2.98 39.39
C PRO A 374 53.99 -2.35 40.61
N SER A 375 53.46 -3.18 41.50
CA SER A 375 52.91 -2.68 42.75
C SER A 375 54.02 -2.17 43.66
N ARG A 376 53.59 -1.38 44.65
CA ARG A 376 54.48 -0.91 45.71
C ARG A 376 55.14 -2.09 46.45
N ASP A 377 54.40 -3.17 46.70
CA ASP A 377 54.89 -4.31 47.47
C ASP A 377 55.95 -5.09 46.68
N TYR A 378 55.76 -5.27 45.36
CA TYR A 378 56.78 -5.82 44.49
C TYR A 378 58.09 -5.01 44.54
N LEU A 379 58.00 -3.68 44.47
CA LEU A 379 59.17 -2.80 44.54
C LEU A 379 59.90 -2.93 45.87
N VAL A 380 59.16 -3.01 46.99
CA VAL A 380 59.72 -3.23 48.33
C VAL A 380 60.46 -4.56 48.42
N GLN A 381 59.90 -5.65 47.85
CA GLN A 381 60.56 -6.96 47.83
C GLN A 381 61.84 -6.94 46.98
N ARG A 382 61.85 -6.22 45.85
CA ARG A 382 63.07 -6.01 45.05
C ARG A 382 64.15 -5.25 45.81
N GLU A 383 63.78 -4.18 46.52
CA GLU A 383 64.74 -3.46 47.37
C GLU A 383 65.28 -4.35 48.51
N MET A 384 64.43 -5.16 49.13
CA MET A 384 64.85 -6.11 50.17
C MET A 384 65.80 -7.16 49.61
N GLN A 385 65.52 -7.70 48.43
CA GLN A 385 66.41 -8.61 47.72
C GLN A 385 67.79 -7.97 47.52
N ASP A 386 67.86 -6.74 47.00
CA ASP A 386 69.12 -6.03 46.75
C ASP A 386 69.92 -5.80 48.03
N LYS A 387 69.23 -5.44 49.12
CA LYS A 387 69.86 -5.31 50.45
C LYS A 387 70.44 -6.64 50.94
N LEU A 388 69.73 -7.76 50.76
CA LEU A 388 70.20 -9.09 51.16
C LEU A 388 71.37 -9.59 50.31
N VAL A 389 71.38 -9.29 49.00
CA VAL A 389 72.50 -9.59 48.09
C VAL A 389 73.75 -8.81 48.50
N LYS A 390 73.62 -7.51 48.79
CA LYS A 390 74.73 -6.68 49.30
C LYS A 390 75.28 -7.21 50.63
N ALA A 391 74.42 -7.78 51.48
CA ALA A 391 74.82 -8.42 52.73
C ALA A 391 75.35 -9.87 52.58
N LYS A 392 75.47 -10.39 51.34
CA LYS A 392 75.92 -11.76 51.00
C LYS A 392 75.04 -12.88 51.59
N LEU A 393 73.77 -12.60 51.92
CA LEU A 393 72.81 -13.57 52.46
C LEU A 393 71.99 -14.23 51.33
N TYR A 394 72.66 -14.98 50.45
CA TYR A 394 72.06 -15.48 49.22
C TYR A 394 70.83 -16.38 49.44
N GLY A 395 70.84 -17.24 50.47
CA GLY A 395 69.70 -18.13 50.74
C GLY A 395 68.40 -17.39 51.07
N ARG A 396 68.48 -16.24 51.75
CA ARG A 396 67.30 -15.39 52.01
C ARG A 396 66.92 -14.57 50.78
N ALA A 397 67.91 -14.04 50.05
CA ALA A 397 67.67 -13.29 48.82
C ALA A 397 66.91 -14.12 47.77
N THR A 398 67.22 -15.42 47.62
CA THR A 398 66.51 -16.32 46.70
C THR A 398 65.03 -16.47 47.05
N LYS A 399 64.69 -16.57 48.34
CA LYS A 399 63.29 -16.64 48.80
C LYS A 399 62.54 -15.33 48.55
N VAL A 400 63.18 -14.20 48.81
CA VAL A 400 62.59 -12.88 48.53
C VAL A 400 62.40 -12.68 47.02
N LYS A 401 63.33 -13.16 46.19
CA LYS A 401 63.19 -13.15 44.73
C LYS A 401 61.98 -13.98 44.29
N SER A 402 61.82 -15.21 44.77
CA SER A 402 60.67 -16.05 44.37
C SER A 402 59.35 -15.41 44.78
N MET A 403 59.26 -14.85 45.99
CA MET A 403 58.09 -14.10 46.44
C MET A 403 57.81 -12.85 45.58
N ALA A 404 58.85 -12.11 45.18
CA ALA A 404 58.70 -10.95 44.30
C ALA A 404 58.24 -11.37 42.89
N ASP A 405 58.80 -12.45 42.34
CA ASP A 405 58.43 -12.97 41.02
C ASP A 405 56.97 -13.49 41.02
N GLU A 406 56.53 -14.16 42.10
CA GLU A 406 55.13 -14.59 42.31
C GLU A 406 54.17 -13.39 42.39
N LEU A 407 54.52 -12.35 43.15
CA LEU A 407 53.71 -11.12 43.25
C LEU A 407 53.59 -10.43 41.88
N TYR A 408 54.69 -10.31 41.14
CA TYR A 408 54.68 -9.71 39.81
C TYR A 408 53.82 -10.51 38.83
N GLN A 409 53.88 -11.84 38.89
CA GLN A 409 53.04 -12.69 38.05
C GLN A 409 51.54 -12.51 38.39
N ALA A 410 51.18 -12.48 39.67
CA ALA A 410 49.81 -12.24 40.10
C ALA A 410 49.29 -10.86 39.65
N GLU A 411 50.13 -9.82 39.71
CA GLU A 411 49.80 -8.49 39.19
C GLU A 411 49.65 -8.48 37.68
N LEU A 412 50.53 -9.16 36.95
CA LEU A 412 50.43 -9.32 35.50
C LEU A 412 49.10 -9.98 35.14
N ASP A 413 48.76 -11.10 35.79
CA ASP A 413 47.52 -11.82 35.56
C ASP A 413 46.30 -10.96 35.90
N ALA A 414 46.33 -10.19 36.99
CA ALA A 414 45.26 -9.26 37.35
C ALA A 414 45.09 -8.14 36.31
N THR A 415 46.19 -7.57 35.80
CA THR A 415 46.13 -6.53 34.76
C THR A 415 45.61 -7.07 33.44
N VAL A 416 46.02 -8.28 33.05
CA VAL A 416 45.50 -8.98 31.87
C VAL A 416 44.00 -9.28 32.05
N ALA A 417 43.59 -9.81 33.20
CA ALA A 417 42.19 -10.12 33.48
C ALA A 417 41.30 -8.86 33.46
N SER A 418 41.74 -7.76 34.08
CA SER A 418 41.02 -6.48 34.04
C SER A 418 40.88 -5.97 32.60
N TRP A 419 41.97 -6.02 31.82
CA TRP A 419 41.96 -5.60 30.42
C TRP A 419 41.03 -6.47 29.56
N GLU A 420 41.02 -7.79 29.77
CA GLU A 420 40.13 -8.71 29.06
C GLU A 420 38.66 -8.46 29.40
N ALA A 421 38.34 -8.17 30.66
CA ALA A 421 36.99 -7.80 31.09
C ALA A 421 36.51 -6.50 30.42
N GLU A 422 37.36 -5.47 30.40
CA GLU A 422 37.05 -4.20 29.70
C GLU A 422 36.89 -4.40 28.19
N SER A 423 37.77 -5.20 27.58
CA SER A 423 37.72 -5.54 26.16
C SER A 423 36.40 -6.22 25.79
N LYS A 424 35.98 -7.22 26.58
CA LYS A 424 34.69 -7.90 26.42
C LYS A 424 33.51 -6.95 26.51
N LEU A 425 33.51 -6.03 27.48
CA LEU A 425 32.45 -5.04 27.63
C LEU A 425 32.36 -4.09 26.42
N LYS A 426 33.52 -3.67 25.90
CA LYS A 426 33.62 -2.83 24.70
C LYS A 426 33.10 -3.54 23.44
N ILE A 427 33.47 -4.81 23.25
CA ILE A 427 32.97 -5.65 22.16
C ILE A 427 31.46 -5.83 22.25
N ALA A 428 30.94 -6.20 23.44
CA ALA A 428 29.52 -6.37 23.67
C ALA A 428 28.72 -5.09 23.38
N LYS A 429 29.25 -3.92 23.77
CA LYS A 429 28.64 -2.62 23.47
C LYS A 429 28.59 -2.33 21.97
N LEU A 430 29.62 -2.68 21.20
CA LEU A 430 29.63 -2.53 19.74
C LEU A 430 28.60 -3.47 19.09
N GLN A 431 28.57 -4.74 19.50
CA GLN A 431 27.62 -5.73 18.99
C GLN A 431 26.17 -5.34 19.27
N SER A 432 25.86 -4.81 20.46
CA SER A 432 24.51 -4.32 20.78
C SER A 432 24.08 -3.16 19.86
N LYS A 433 25.00 -2.25 19.51
CA LYS A 433 24.70 -1.17 18.54
C LYS A 433 24.43 -1.73 17.14
N GLN A 434 25.27 -2.65 16.68
CA GLN A 434 25.12 -3.33 15.39
C GLN A 434 23.76 -4.05 15.30
N GLN A 435 23.38 -4.76 16.36
CA GLN A 435 22.09 -5.43 16.45
C GLN A 435 20.92 -4.44 16.35
N ASN A 436 20.97 -3.32 17.07
CA ASN A 436 19.94 -2.30 16.99
C ASN A 436 19.81 -1.69 15.58
N GLU A 437 20.94 -1.40 14.92
CA GLU A 437 20.95 -0.89 13.53
C GLU A 437 20.30 -1.89 12.56
N TYR A 438 20.63 -3.17 12.71
CA TYR A 438 20.05 -4.26 11.91
C TYR A 438 18.53 -4.37 12.13
N GLU A 439 18.07 -4.33 13.38
CA GLU A 439 16.65 -4.37 13.73
C GLU A 439 15.88 -3.18 13.18
N VAL A 440 16.45 -1.97 13.26
CA VAL A 440 15.83 -0.76 12.69
C VAL A 440 15.68 -0.88 11.17
N LEU A 441 16.71 -1.39 10.48
CA LEU A 441 16.63 -1.61 9.03
C LEU A 441 15.57 -2.66 8.66
N LEU A 442 15.48 -3.74 9.43
CA LEU A 442 14.49 -4.78 9.26
C LEU A 442 13.06 -4.25 9.47
N GLN A 443 12.83 -3.47 10.53
CA GLN A 443 11.55 -2.83 10.80
C GLN A 443 11.16 -1.83 9.69
N ARG A 444 12.13 -1.06 9.18
CA ARG A 444 11.90 -0.14 8.06
C ARG A 444 11.53 -0.91 6.79
N GLY A 445 12.18 -2.04 6.52
CA GLY A 445 11.85 -2.93 5.41
C GLY A 445 10.42 -3.49 5.52
N ALA A 446 10.02 -3.93 6.72
CA ALA A 446 8.66 -4.40 6.97
C ALA A 446 7.62 -3.30 6.75
N LYS A 447 7.80 -2.12 7.37
CA LYS A 447 6.90 -0.97 7.18
C LYS A 447 6.76 -0.56 5.73
N GLY A 448 7.87 -0.48 4.98
CA GLY A 448 7.82 -0.11 3.57
C GLY A 448 7.14 -1.15 2.69
N ARG A 449 7.22 -2.44 3.03
CA ARG A 449 6.43 -3.50 2.38
C ARG A 449 4.94 -3.30 2.64
N ASP A 450 4.55 -3.10 3.90
CA ASP A 450 3.16 -2.94 4.28
C ASP A 450 2.54 -1.67 3.64
N GLU A 451 3.31 -0.58 3.52
CA GLU A 451 2.91 0.62 2.77
C GLU A 451 2.68 0.35 1.27
N LEU A 452 3.49 -0.51 0.65
CA LEU A 452 3.32 -0.91 -0.75
C LEU A 452 2.06 -1.77 -0.93
N GLU A 453 1.78 -2.67 0.01
CA GLU A 453 0.55 -3.46 0.02
C GLU A 453 -0.69 -2.58 0.16
N LEU A 454 -0.66 -1.59 1.05
CA LEU A 454 -1.76 -0.63 1.19
C LEU A 454 -2.00 0.15 -0.12
N LYS A 455 -0.93 0.58 -0.79
CA LYS A 455 -1.01 1.24 -2.11
C LYS A 455 -1.58 0.32 -3.18
N ARG A 456 -1.21 -0.96 -3.18
CA ARG A 456 -1.76 -1.99 -4.10
C ARG A 456 -3.27 -2.14 -3.89
N LEU A 457 -3.72 -2.25 -2.65
CA LEU A 457 -5.15 -2.37 -2.31
C LEU A 457 -5.94 -1.15 -2.79
N ALA A 458 -5.49 0.06 -2.45
CA ALA A 458 -6.16 1.30 -2.87
C ALA A 458 -6.28 1.43 -4.40
N GLU A 459 -5.23 1.07 -5.15
CA GLU A 459 -5.27 1.12 -6.61
C GLU A 459 -6.14 0.01 -7.23
N THR A 460 -6.22 -1.15 -6.58
CA THR A 460 -7.14 -2.25 -6.97
C THR A 460 -8.59 -1.82 -6.82
N GLU A 461 -8.93 -1.20 -5.68
CA GLU A 461 -10.26 -0.65 -5.41
C GLU A 461 -10.65 0.40 -6.46
N ARG A 462 -9.75 1.36 -6.75
CA ARG A 462 -9.98 2.37 -7.80
C ARG A 462 -10.26 1.75 -9.17
N ARG A 463 -9.52 0.70 -9.57
CA ARG A 463 -9.81 0.00 -10.83
C ARG A 463 -11.17 -0.68 -10.82
N THR A 464 -11.53 -1.30 -9.72
CA THR A 464 -12.81 -2.00 -9.56
C THR A 464 -13.98 -1.01 -9.63
N LEU A 465 -13.86 0.15 -9.00
CA LEU A 465 -14.86 1.22 -9.11
C LEU A 465 -14.98 1.76 -10.53
N ARG A 466 -13.86 1.99 -11.24
CA ARG A 466 -13.87 2.40 -12.65
C ARG A 466 -14.59 1.37 -13.54
N PHE A 467 -14.28 0.09 -13.37
CA PHE A 467 -14.95 -1.00 -14.09
C PHE A 467 -16.45 -1.03 -13.82
N ARG A 468 -16.85 -0.95 -12.56
CA ARG A 468 -18.27 -0.90 -12.17
C ARG A 468 -19.01 0.28 -12.81
N ASN A 469 -18.38 1.46 -12.87
CA ASN A 469 -18.97 2.63 -13.52
C ASN A 469 -19.15 2.40 -15.02
N ILE A 470 -18.14 1.85 -15.71
CA ILE A 470 -18.21 1.53 -17.14
C ILE A 470 -19.34 0.52 -17.42
N VAL A 471 -19.46 -0.54 -16.61
CA VAL A 471 -20.53 -1.53 -16.74
C VAL A 471 -21.89 -0.87 -16.55
N SER A 472 -22.06 -0.06 -15.49
CA SER A 472 -23.32 0.66 -15.24
C SER A 472 -23.68 1.61 -16.38
N GLU A 473 -22.70 2.32 -16.96
CA GLU A 473 -22.93 3.18 -18.12
C GLU A 473 -23.36 2.37 -19.34
N LEU A 474 -22.68 1.25 -19.62
CA LEU A 474 -23.02 0.37 -20.73
C LEU A 474 -24.43 -0.21 -20.60
N GLU A 475 -24.82 -0.67 -19.41
CA GLU A 475 -26.17 -1.15 -19.13
C GLU A 475 -27.24 -0.05 -19.31
N GLN A 476 -26.93 1.19 -18.93
CA GLN A 476 -27.84 2.33 -19.18
C GLN A 476 -28.02 2.58 -20.68
N LEU A 477 -26.95 2.41 -21.47
CA LEU A 477 -27.01 2.52 -22.92
C LEU A 477 -27.83 1.39 -23.55
N HIS A 478 -27.63 0.16 -23.09
CA HIS A 478 -28.41 -1.00 -23.53
C HIS A 478 -29.92 -0.81 -23.30
N LYS A 479 -30.30 -0.22 -22.16
CA LYS A 479 -31.70 0.15 -21.88
C LYS A 479 -32.25 1.18 -22.86
N LEU A 480 -31.44 2.18 -23.23
CA LEU A 480 -31.85 3.19 -24.22
C LEU A 480 -31.98 2.60 -25.63
N GLU A 481 -31.10 1.66 -26.00
CA GLU A 481 -31.18 0.94 -27.28
C GLU A 481 -32.42 0.06 -27.37
N LEU A 482 -32.76 -0.65 -26.30
CA LEU A 482 -34.00 -1.42 -26.21
C LEU A 482 -35.23 -0.53 -26.36
N ALA A 483 -35.29 0.57 -25.60
CA ALA A 483 -36.38 1.53 -25.73
C ALA A 483 -36.46 2.14 -27.15
N HIS A 484 -35.32 2.36 -27.81
CA HIS A 484 -35.30 2.86 -29.19
C HIS A 484 -35.81 1.82 -30.18
N LEU A 485 -35.41 0.56 -30.03
CA LEU A 485 -35.92 -0.54 -30.84
C LEU A 485 -37.43 -0.68 -30.66
N GLU A 486 -37.94 -0.64 -29.42
CA GLU A 486 -39.38 -0.69 -29.14
C GLU A 486 -40.14 0.44 -29.81
N ASN A 487 -39.67 1.69 -29.67
CA ASN A 487 -40.27 2.84 -30.34
C ASN A 487 -40.24 2.73 -31.88
N PHE A 488 -39.15 2.18 -32.45
CA PHE A 488 -39.03 1.95 -33.88
C PHE A 488 -40.03 0.90 -34.37
N LEU A 489 -40.20 -0.19 -33.63
CA LEU A 489 -41.16 -1.25 -33.93
C LEU A 489 -42.61 -0.74 -33.79
N ASP A 490 -42.91 0.03 -32.75
CA ASP A 490 -44.24 0.63 -32.55
C ASP A 490 -44.58 1.64 -33.64
N ALA A 491 -43.60 2.45 -34.06
CA ALA A 491 -43.76 3.38 -35.19
C ALA A 491 -44.04 2.62 -36.50
N GLN A 492 -43.38 1.49 -36.76
CA GLN A 492 -43.69 0.64 -37.91
C GLN A 492 -45.08 0.00 -37.82
N VAL A 493 -45.56 -0.32 -36.62
CA VAL A 493 -46.88 -0.92 -36.39
C VAL A 493 -48.00 0.11 -36.56
N LEU A 494 -47.82 1.36 -36.10
CA LEU A 494 -48.80 2.44 -36.28
C LEU A 494 -48.81 3.01 -37.71
N ALA A 495 -47.68 2.99 -38.40
CA ALA A 495 -47.53 3.64 -39.69
C ALA A 495 -47.75 2.68 -40.87
N GLY A 496 -49.01 2.42 -41.22
CA GLY A 496 -49.38 2.09 -42.60
C GLY A 496 -49.02 3.19 -43.62
N LYS A 497 -48.48 4.33 -43.15
CA LYS A 497 -47.86 5.44 -43.89
C LYS A 497 -46.73 6.03 -43.01
N ALA A 498 -45.47 5.68 -43.28
CA ALA A 498 -44.31 6.15 -42.50
C ALA A 498 -44.11 7.67 -42.63
N THR A 499 -44.29 8.41 -41.54
CA THR A 499 -43.67 9.75 -41.39
C THR A 499 -42.28 9.57 -40.78
N PRO A 500 -41.19 9.91 -41.48
CA PRO A 500 -39.84 9.80 -40.95
C PRO A 500 -39.68 10.63 -39.67
N LEU A 501 -38.95 10.08 -38.69
CA LEU A 501 -38.61 10.74 -37.44
C LEU A 501 -37.96 12.10 -37.74
N LYS A 502 -38.60 13.19 -37.28
CA LYS A 502 -38.35 14.55 -37.77
C LYS A 502 -36.98 15.14 -37.40
N ASP A 503 -36.18 14.47 -36.56
CA ASP A 503 -34.84 14.94 -36.21
C ASP A 503 -33.91 13.83 -35.67
N PRO A 504 -33.17 13.11 -36.53
CA PRO A 504 -32.16 12.15 -36.08
C PRO A 504 -31.02 12.81 -35.28
N GLY A 505 -30.81 14.13 -35.40
CA GLY A 505 -29.75 14.88 -34.71
C GLY A 505 -30.03 15.22 -33.24
N ALA A 506 -31.27 15.10 -32.76
CA ALA A 506 -31.60 15.39 -31.35
C ALA A 506 -30.96 14.37 -30.39
N PHE A 507 -30.85 13.11 -30.82
CA PHE A 507 -30.22 12.04 -30.04
C PHE A 507 -28.72 12.24 -29.90
N ARG A 508 -28.04 12.67 -30.96
CA ARG A 508 -26.60 12.95 -30.93
C ARG A 508 -26.24 13.99 -29.87
N ARG A 509 -27.02 15.07 -29.79
CA ARG A 509 -26.79 16.17 -28.82
C ARG A 509 -26.99 15.72 -27.37
N LYS A 510 -28.05 14.97 -27.07
CA LYS A 510 -28.30 14.46 -25.71
C LYS A 510 -27.25 13.42 -25.29
N ARG A 511 -26.76 12.62 -26.24
CA ARG A 511 -25.67 11.65 -26.02
C ARG A 511 -24.34 12.35 -25.74
N GLU A 512 -23.95 13.32 -26.56
CA GLU A 512 -22.71 14.09 -26.36
C GLU A 512 -22.72 14.84 -25.01
N GLN A 513 -23.88 15.34 -24.57
CA GLN A 513 -24.03 15.95 -23.24
C GLN A 513 -23.77 14.95 -22.10
N LEU A 514 -24.32 13.74 -22.15
CA LEU A 514 -24.08 12.71 -21.13
C LEU A 514 -22.61 12.26 -21.08
N PHE A 515 -21.97 12.11 -22.25
CA PHE A 515 -20.54 11.79 -22.31
C PHE A 515 -19.66 12.92 -21.76
N SER A 516 -20.00 14.18 -22.03
CA SER A 516 -19.22 15.32 -21.52
C SER A 516 -19.26 15.44 -19.99
N LEU A 517 -20.38 15.05 -19.35
CA LEU A 517 -20.54 15.12 -17.90
C LEU A 517 -19.84 13.98 -17.15
N SER A 518 -19.62 12.83 -17.78
CA SER A 518 -18.92 11.69 -17.17
C SER A 518 -17.39 11.82 -17.15
N LEU A 519 -16.85 12.76 -17.93
CA LEU A 519 -15.42 12.94 -18.17
C LEU A 519 -14.80 14.12 -17.41
N SER A 520 -15.64 14.98 -16.85
CA SER A 520 -15.30 16.02 -15.86
C SER A 520 -15.46 15.46 -14.46
#